data_AF-A0A174FN69-F1
#
_entry.id   AF-A0A174FN69-F1
#
_cell.length_a   1.000
_cell.length_b   1.000
_cell.length_c   1.000
_cell.angle_alpha   90.00
_cell.angle_beta   90.00
_cell.angle_gamma   90.00
#
_symmetry.space_group_name_H-M   'P 1'
#
loop_
_entity.id
_entity.type
_entity.pdbx_description
1 polymer ?
#
loop_
_entity_poly.entity_id
_entity_poly.type
_entity_poly.pdbx_seq_one_letter_code
_entity_poly.pdbx_strand_id
1 'polypeptide(L)'
;MLKWQENFLAGESVKDPEKIKKKLNSGKPVLGIYLLTLSENPVNLMDIIPAAMLIQKSFYGICPKIIGMAKGKEEALEMVRSLIDEMYRETGTFATAEYIENR
;
A
#
# COMPACT_ATOMS: atom_id res chain seq x y z
N MET A 1 -4.14 -13.33 -8.03
CA MET A 1 -5.00 -12.21 -7.58
C MET A 1 -4.18 -11.38 -6.61
N LEU A 2 -4.32 -10.05 -6.60
CA LEU A 2 -3.57 -9.20 -5.68
C LEU A 2 -3.96 -9.53 -4.23
N LYS A 3 -2.99 -9.45 -3.32
CA LYS A 3 -3.21 -9.66 -1.89
C LYS A 3 -3.44 -8.30 -1.22
N TRP A 4 -4.47 -8.20 -0.40
CA TRP A 4 -4.84 -6.97 0.30
C TRP A 4 -4.85 -7.24 1.81
N GLN A 5 -4.42 -6.26 2.61
CA GLN A 5 -4.72 -6.23 4.04
C GLN A 5 -6.25 -6.12 4.22
N GLU A 6 -6.80 -6.82 5.22
CA GLU A 6 -8.24 -6.81 5.49
C GLU A 6 -8.73 -5.37 5.75
N ASN A 7 -8.01 -4.65 6.61
CA ASN A 7 -8.24 -3.24 6.95
C ASN A 7 -7.27 -2.31 6.21
N PHE A 8 -7.12 -2.46 4.89
CA PHE A 8 -6.18 -1.62 4.13
C PHE A 8 -6.54 -0.12 4.26
N LEU A 9 -5.51 0.72 4.33
CA LEU A 9 -5.64 2.16 4.50
C LEU A 9 -5.97 2.85 3.18
N ALA A 10 -6.83 3.88 3.22
CA ALA A 10 -7.11 4.72 2.06
C ALA A 10 -6.79 6.18 2.42
N GLY A 11 -6.00 6.85 1.58
CA GLY A 11 -5.77 8.28 1.68
C GLY A 11 -7.07 9.06 1.52
N GLU A 12 -7.16 10.22 2.17
CA GLU A 12 -8.37 11.05 2.20
C GLU A 12 -8.83 11.47 0.80
N SER A 13 -7.90 11.64 -0.12
CA SER A 13 -8.17 12.03 -1.50
C SER A 13 -8.70 10.87 -2.38
N VAL A 14 -8.74 9.63 -1.84
CA VAL A 14 -9.23 8.43 -2.51
C VAL A 14 -10.74 8.29 -2.32
N LYS A 15 -11.52 8.66 -3.34
CA LYS A 15 -13.00 8.70 -3.26
C LYS A 15 -13.68 7.34 -3.09
N ASP A 16 -13.30 6.34 -3.90
CA ASP A 16 -13.95 5.02 -3.94
C ASP A 16 -12.90 3.89 -3.86
N PRO A 17 -12.28 3.64 -2.69
CA PRO A 17 -11.17 2.69 -2.57
C PRO A 17 -11.56 1.26 -2.98
N GLU A 18 -12.75 0.78 -2.63
CA GLU A 18 -13.25 -0.55 -3.02
C GLU A 18 -13.44 -0.69 -4.55
N LYS A 19 -13.90 0.38 -5.21
CA LYS A 19 -14.04 0.40 -6.67
C LYS A 19 -12.67 0.36 -7.35
N ILE A 20 -11.69 1.05 -6.80
CA ILE A 20 -10.31 1.03 -7.27
C ILE A 20 -9.70 -0.37 -7.07
N LYS A 21 -9.85 -0.96 -5.88
CA LYS A 21 -9.46 -2.34 -5.57
C LYS A 21 -10.04 -3.34 -6.56
N LYS A 22 -11.34 -3.26 -6.87
CA LYS A 22 -11.98 -4.11 -7.88
C LYS A 22 -11.39 -3.92 -9.29
N LYS A 23 -11.08 -2.68 -9.69
CA LYS A 23 -10.41 -2.41 -10.98
C LYS A 23 -9.01 -3.02 -11.02
N LEU A 24 -8.21 -2.84 -9.98
CA LEU A 24 -6.86 -3.40 -9.87
C LEU A 24 -6.89 -4.93 -9.88
N ASN A 25 -7.78 -5.56 -9.12
CA ASN A 25 -7.94 -7.01 -9.13
C ASN A 25 -8.36 -7.57 -10.49
N SER A 26 -9.03 -6.78 -11.34
CA SER A 26 -9.36 -7.17 -12.72
C SER A 26 -8.28 -6.81 -13.75
N GLY A 27 -7.10 -6.34 -13.31
CA GLY A 27 -5.98 -5.99 -14.18
C GLY A 27 -6.22 -4.72 -15.01
N LYS A 28 -7.23 -3.92 -14.66
CA LYS A 28 -7.52 -2.67 -15.37
C LYS A 28 -6.54 -1.58 -14.94
N PRO A 29 -6.08 -0.73 -15.88
CA PRO A 29 -5.17 0.36 -15.56
C PRO A 29 -5.84 1.36 -14.62
N VAL A 30 -5.09 1.79 -13.61
CA VAL A 30 -5.47 2.86 -12.68
C VAL A 30 -4.29 3.82 -12.58
N LEU A 31 -4.51 5.07 -13.02
CA LEU A 31 -3.50 6.13 -13.00
C LEU A 31 -3.70 7.04 -11.78
N GLY A 32 -2.61 7.65 -11.32
CA GLY A 32 -2.64 8.59 -10.19
C GLY A 32 -2.87 7.97 -8.82
N ILE A 33 -2.98 6.64 -8.74
CA ILE A 33 -3.02 5.89 -7.48
C ILE A 33 -1.64 5.31 -7.19
N TYR A 34 -1.21 5.45 -5.95
CA TYR A 34 -0.01 4.84 -5.39
C TYR A 34 -0.44 3.84 -4.33
N LEU A 35 0.21 2.68 -4.31
CA LEU A 35 -0.04 1.58 -3.40
C LEU A 35 1.06 1.57 -2.35
N LEU A 36 0.67 1.40 -1.10
CA LEU A 36 1.58 1.12 -0.01
C LEU A 36 1.63 -0.39 0.16
N THR A 37 2.83 -0.95 0.24
CA THR A 37 3.02 -2.38 0.49
C THR A 37 4.06 -2.59 1.59
N LEU A 38 4.00 -3.77 2.23
CA LEU A 38 5.17 -4.26 2.95
C LEU A 38 6.33 -4.38 1.97
N SER A 39 7.55 -4.10 2.44
CA SER A 39 8.72 -4.27 1.59
C SER A 39 9.20 -5.71 1.62
N GLU A 40 9.58 -6.22 0.44
CA GLU A 40 10.32 -7.48 0.33
C GLU A 40 11.82 -7.28 0.62
N ASN A 41 12.30 -6.03 0.62
CA ASN A 41 13.66 -5.71 1.04
C ASN A 41 13.67 -5.54 2.57
N PRO A 42 14.40 -6.39 3.33
CA PRO A 42 14.40 -6.35 4.79
C PRO A 42 14.99 -5.07 5.39
N VAL A 43 15.68 -4.25 4.58
CA VAL A 43 16.21 -2.95 5.01
C VAL A 43 15.16 -1.84 4.90
N ASN A 44 14.15 -2.02 4.05
CA ASN A 44 13.10 -1.03 3.83
C ASN A 44 11.94 -1.25 4.81
N LEU A 45 11.35 -0.16 5.27
CA LEU A 45 10.17 -0.22 6.14
C LEU A 45 8.90 -0.58 5.35
N MET A 46 8.70 0.11 4.22
CA MET A 46 7.57 -0.06 3.30
C MET A 46 7.98 0.38 1.89
N ASP A 47 7.24 -0.10 0.89
CA ASP A 47 7.38 0.35 -0.49
C ASP A 47 6.16 1.17 -0.93
N ILE A 48 6.41 2.20 -1.75
CA ILE A 48 5.39 2.99 -2.43
C ILE A 48 5.49 2.69 -3.93
N ILE A 49 4.44 2.09 -4.48
CA ILE A 49 4.42 1.60 -5.86
C ILE A 49 3.30 2.30 -6.64
N PRO A 50 3.59 2.93 -7.79
CA PRO A 50 2.54 3.42 -8.68
C PRO A 50 1.64 2.27 -9.14
N ALA A 51 0.32 2.39 -8.99
CA ALA A 51 -0.63 1.36 -9.40
C ALA A 51 -0.56 1.05 -10.91
N ALA A 52 -0.06 1.99 -11.71
CA ALA A 52 0.23 1.80 -13.14
C ALA A 52 1.25 0.69 -13.41
N MET A 53 2.14 0.35 -12.47
CA MET A 53 3.08 -0.78 -12.62
C MET A 53 2.36 -2.13 -12.72
N LEU A 54 1.15 -2.25 -12.16
CA LEU A 54 0.33 -3.47 -12.22
C LEU A 54 -0.19 -3.80 -13.63
N ILE A 55 0.00 -2.91 -14.61
CA ILE A 55 -0.24 -3.22 -16.04
C ILE A 55 0.77 -4.28 -16.52
N GLN A 56 1.98 -4.30 -15.93
CA GLN A 56 2.99 -5.30 -16.24
C GLN A 56 2.62 -6.63 -15.58
N LYS A 57 2.32 -7.65 -16.38
CA LYS A 57 1.87 -8.97 -15.89
C LYS A 57 2.87 -9.63 -14.94
N SER A 58 4.17 -9.46 -15.19
CA SER A 58 5.24 -9.97 -14.33
C SER A 58 5.13 -9.37 -12.92
N PHE A 59 5.03 -8.04 -12.84
CA PHE A 59 4.90 -7.33 -11.57
C PHE A 59 3.57 -7.61 -10.88
N TYR A 60 2.47 -7.69 -11.63
CA TYR A 60 1.15 -8.05 -11.10
C TYR A 60 1.16 -9.39 -10.36
N GLY A 61 1.86 -10.39 -10.91
CA GLY A 61 1.94 -11.73 -10.32
C GLY A 61 2.72 -11.80 -9.01
N ILE A 62 3.65 -10.87 -8.80
CA ILE A 62 4.54 -10.81 -7.62
C ILE A 62 4.27 -9.60 -6.74
N CYS A 63 3.18 -8.86 -6.98
CA CYS A 63 2.89 -7.66 -6.21
C CYS A 63 2.79 -8.00 -4.71
N PRO A 64 3.57 -7.33 -3.84
CA PRO A 64 3.51 -7.57 -2.41
C PRO A 64 2.13 -7.25 -1.84
N LYS A 65 1.87 -7.71 -0.61
CA LYS A 65 0.59 -7.46 0.07
C LYS A 65 0.35 -5.94 0.14
N ILE A 66 -0.77 -5.50 -0.43
CA ILE A 66 -1.17 -4.10 -0.45
C ILE A 66 -1.80 -3.77 0.90
N ILE A 67 -1.18 -2.84 1.62
CA ILE A 67 -1.62 -2.40 2.94
C ILE A 67 -2.37 -1.07 2.87
N GLY A 68 -2.22 -0.32 1.78
CA GLY A 68 -2.97 0.90 1.57
C GLY A 68 -2.88 1.47 0.17
N MET A 69 -3.64 2.53 -0.08
CA MET A 69 -3.62 3.29 -1.33
C MET A 69 -3.78 4.79 -1.09
N ALA A 70 -3.14 5.58 -1.93
CA ALA A 70 -3.19 7.04 -1.93
C ALA A 70 -3.38 7.58 -3.35
N LYS A 71 -3.89 8.81 -3.47
CA LYS A 71 -4.00 9.55 -4.72
C LYS A 71 -2.86 10.56 -4.80
N GLY A 72 -1.85 10.21 -5.60
CA GLY A 72 -0.60 10.98 -5.71
C GLY A 72 0.50 10.44 -4.81
N LYS A 73 1.74 10.82 -5.12
CA LYS A 73 2.93 10.31 -4.43
C LYS A 73 3.10 10.97 -3.07
N GLU A 74 2.77 12.26 -3.00
CA GLU A 74 2.88 13.10 -1.81
C GLU A 74 1.96 12.58 -0.69
N GLU A 75 0.70 12.28 -1.02
CA GLU A 75 -0.23 11.67 -0.07
C GLU A 75 0.26 10.28 0.39
N ALA A 76 0.82 9.48 -0.53
CA ALA A 76 1.40 8.18 -0.16
C ALA A 76 2.57 8.33 0.83
N LEU A 77 3.45 9.31 0.62
CA LEU A 77 4.58 9.59 1.51
C LEU A 77 4.09 10.03 2.90
N GLU A 78 3.08 10.89 2.96
CA GLU A 78 2.53 11.36 4.24
C GLU A 78 1.81 10.23 4.99
N MET A 79 1.12 9.34 4.28
CA MET A 79 0.54 8.13 4.88
C MET A 79 1.61 7.20 5.46
N VAL A 80 2.69 6.94 4.72
CA VAL A 80 3.80 6.10 5.21
C VAL A 80 4.45 6.74 6.44
N ARG A 81 4.73 8.04 6.40
CA ARG A 81 5.27 8.78 7.54
C ARG A 81 4.37 8.65 8.76
N SER A 82 3.08 8.95 8.62
CA SER A 82 2.12 8.91 9.73
C SER A 82 2.04 7.52 10.35
N LEU A 83 2.02 6.48 9.52
CA LEU A 83 1.97 5.08 9.95
C LEU A 83 3.24 4.64 10.68
N ILE A 84 4.42 5.08 10.22
CA ILE A 84 5.69 4.82 10.90
C ILE A 84 5.77 5.56 12.24
N ASP A 85 5.34 6.82 12.27
CA ASP A 85 5.30 7.62 13.50
C ASP A 85 4.35 7.01 14.54
N GLU A 86 3.17 6.54 14.11
CA GLU A 86 2.20 5.81 14.96
C GLU A 86 2.82 4.52 15.51
N MET A 87 3.34 3.65 14.63
CA MET A 87 3.97 2.39 15.01
C MET A 87 5.10 2.59 16.03
N TYR A 88 5.97 3.58 15.80
CA TYR A 88 7.10 3.84 16.68
C TYR A 88 6.62 4.39 18.04
N ARG A 89 5.60 5.24 18.07
CA ARG A 89 5.02 5.75 19.33
C ARG A 89 4.38 4.65 20.15
N GLU A 90 3.71 3.69 19.52
CA GLU A 90 3.01 2.62 20.21
C GLU A 90 3.93 1.49 20.67
N THR A 91 4.91 1.12 19.84
CA THR A 91 5.72 -0.09 20.06
C THR A 91 7.17 0.21 20.44
N GLY A 92 7.69 1.41 20.14
CA GLY A 92 9.12 1.73 20.26
C GLY A 92 10.01 1.03 19.24
N THR A 93 9.43 0.37 18.23
CA THR A 93 10.15 -0.42 17.21
C THR A 93 9.71 -0.08 15.79
N PHE A 94 10.37 -0.70 14.81
CA PHE A 94 10.03 -0.61 13.39
C PHE A 94 9.62 -1.97 12.79
N ALA A 95 8.99 -2.84 13.59
CA ALA A 95 8.51 -4.15 13.14
C ALA A 95 7.25 -4.02 12.26
N THR A 96 7.40 -3.49 11.05
CA THR A 96 6.27 -3.09 10.17
C THR A 96 5.33 -4.23 9.82
N ALA A 97 5.86 -5.41 9.47
CA ALA A 97 5.03 -6.56 9.10
C ALA A 97 4.12 -7.01 10.26
N GLU A 98 4.69 -7.19 11.45
CA GLU A 98 3.95 -7.59 12.65
C GLU A 98 2.93 -6.53 13.07
N TYR A 99 3.32 -5.25 13.04
CA TYR A 99 2.42 -4.16 13.39
C TYR A 99 1.20 -4.09 12.46
N ILE A 100 1.40 -4.28 11.15
CA ILE A 100 0.31 -4.26 10.17
C ILE A 100 -0.56 -5.51 10.26
N GLU A 101 0.00 -6.68 10.55
CA GLU A 101 -0.79 -7.91 10.70
C GLU A 101 -1.73 -7.86 11.92
N ASN A 102 -1.35 -7.16 12.98
CA ASN A 102 -2.12 -7.06 14.22
C ASN A 102 -3.10 -5.87 14.26
N ARG A 103 -3.26 -5.14 13.15
CA ARG A 103 -4.16 -3.99 13.01
C ARG A 103 -5.45 -4.33 12.28
#